data_AF-A0A238ZL70-F1
#
_entry.id   AF-A0A238ZL70-F1
#
_cell.length_a   1.000
_cell.length_b   1.000
_cell.length_c   1.000
_cell.angle_alpha   90.00
_cell.angle_beta   90.00
_cell.angle_gamma   90.00
#
_symmetry.space_group_name_H-M   'P 1'
#
loop_
_entity.id
_entity.type
_entity.pdbx_description
1 polymer ?
#
loop_
_entity_poly.entity_id
_entity_poly.type
_entity_poly.pdbx_seq_one_letter_code
_entity_poly.pdbx_strand_id
1 'polypeptide(L)'
;MKKVILILAFLLINISVNAQAKVLTSINEAGDVATFELDCSVQFQTLAKGLRYNITRHEFKGPEMKNSYRLLLVMDGFYSKTLNNSMTISAVLSDGTILEAKKIIEDDGFFDGACTLKIKDPKALLEANIDKVIIHADKDVVYILSAQNKAAFKKNLNAIITAK
;
A
#
# COMPACT_ATOMS: atom_id res chain seq x y z
N MET A 1 -32.39 19.24 -23.68
CA MET A 1 -31.19 19.74 -22.95
C MET A 1 -31.18 19.36 -21.47
N LYS A 2 -32.27 19.56 -20.71
CA LYS A 2 -32.33 19.18 -19.27
C LYS A 2 -32.05 17.68 -18.97
N LYS A 3 -32.48 16.76 -19.84
CA LYS A 3 -32.26 15.30 -19.66
C LYS A 3 -30.82 14.85 -19.91
N VAL A 4 -30.07 15.54 -20.78
CA VAL A 4 -28.67 15.22 -21.11
C VAL A 4 -27.73 15.66 -19.98
N ILE A 5 -28.06 16.78 -19.32
CA ILE A 5 -27.32 17.28 -18.15
C ILE A 5 -27.44 16.29 -16.98
N LEU A 6 -28.60 15.67 -16.79
CA LEU A 6 -28.81 14.68 -15.73
C LEU A 6 -27.96 13.41 -15.94
N ILE A 7 -27.87 12.92 -17.19
CA ILE A 7 -27.06 11.73 -17.53
C ILE A 7 -25.57 12.02 -17.36
N LEU A 8 -25.12 13.23 -17.73
CA LEU A 8 -23.73 13.65 -17.54
C LEU A 8 -23.40 13.82 -16.04
N ALA A 9 -24.33 14.32 -15.23
CA ALA A 9 -24.19 14.37 -13.78
C ALA A 9 -24.07 12.97 -13.16
N PHE A 10 -24.87 12.00 -13.61
CA PHE A 10 -24.74 10.60 -13.16
C PHE A 10 -23.45 9.93 -13.63
N LEU A 11 -22.91 10.25 -14.81
CA LEU A 11 -21.60 9.77 -15.24
C LEU A 11 -20.43 10.40 -14.46
N LEU A 12 -20.55 11.67 -14.05
CA LEU A 12 -19.55 12.34 -13.21
C LEU A 12 -19.58 11.88 -11.75
N ILE A 13 -20.72 11.43 -11.23
CA ILE A 13 -20.82 10.80 -9.90
C ILE A 13 -20.23 9.38 -9.90
N ASN A 14 -20.19 8.72 -11.05
CA ASN A 14 -19.56 7.41 -11.23
C ASN A 14 -18.05 7.48 -11.54
N ILE A 15 -17.42 8.65 -11.44
CA ILE A 15 -15.95 8.75 -11.44
C ILE A 15 -15.46 8.21 -10.10
N SER A 16 -15.40 6.88 -10.05
CA SER A 16 -14.53 6.07 -9.20
C SER A 16 -14.36 6.62 -7.79
N VAL A 17 -15.42 6.45 -7.02
CA VAL A 17 -15.30 6.15 -5.60
C VAL A 17 -14.41 4.90 -5.51
N ASN A 18 -13.09 5.08 -5.43
CA ASN A 18 -12.23 4.08 -4.82
C ASN A 18 -12.74 4.03 -3.37
N ALA A 19 -13.73 3.16 -3.15
CA ALA A 19 -14.33 2.98 -1.84
C ALA A 19 -13.18 2.66 -0.90
N GLN A 20 -13.11 3.42 0.20
CA GLN A 20 -12.14 3.16 1.24
C GLN A 20 -12.29 1.70 1.67
N ALA A 21 -11.20 0.95 1.71
CA ALA A 21 -11.25 -0.42 2.20
C ALA A 21 -11.73 -0.39 3.66
N LYS A 22 -12.61 -1.33 4.02
CA LYS A 22 -13.01 -1.51 5.41
C LYS A 22 -11.75 -1.83 6.23
N VAL A 23 -11.69 -1.38 7.48
CA VAL A 23 -10.64 -1.80 8.40
C VAL A 23 -11.14 -3.01 9.18
N LEU A 24 -10.37 -4.09 9.17
CA LEU A 24 -10.58 -5.28 9.99
C LEU A 24 -9.76 -5.14 11.28
N THR A 25 -10.35 -5.55 12.39
CA THR A 25 -9.69 -5.61 13.70
C THR A 25 -9.50 -7.08 14.05
N SER A 26 -8.25 -7.48 14.29
CA SER A 26 -7.93 -8.82 14.77
C SER A 26 -7.69 -8.81 16.27
N ILE A 27 -8.10 -9.89 16.94
CA ILE A 27 -7.96 -10.09 18.39
C ILE A 27 -6.99 -11.27 18.61
N ASN A 28 -6.06 -11.14 19.56
CA ASN A 28 -5.14 -12.21 19.94
C ASN A 28 -5.80 -13.21 20.91
N GLU A 29 -5.09 -14.29 21.25
CA GLU A 29 -5.58 -15.33 22.16
C GLU A 29 -5.94 -14.81 23.57
N ALA A 30 -5.37 -13.69 23.99
CA ALA A 30 -5.65 -13.04 25.28
C ALA A 30 -6.90 -12.13 25.25
N GLY A 31 -7.59 -12.03 24.11
CA GLY A 31 -8.77 -11.15 23.95
C GLY A 31 -8.42 -9.70 23.64
N ASP A 32 -7.15 -9.40 23.35
CA ASP A 32 -6.65 -8.07 23.08
C ASP A 32 -6.52 -7.78 21.59
N VAL A 33 -6.69 -6.51 21.18
CA VAL A 33 -6.46 -6.12 19.78
C VAL A 33 -5.01 -6.41 19.38
N ALA A 34 -4.84 -7.14 18.28
CA ALA A 34 -3.57 -7.54 17.70
C ALA A 34 -3.20 -6.70 16.48
N THR A 35 -4.14 -6.49 15.56
CA THR A 35 -3.90 -5.75 14.32
C THR A 35 -5.13 -4.98 13.85
N PHE A 36 -4.86 -3.92 13.08
CA PHE A 36 -5.81 -3.26 12.19
C PHE A 36 -5.29 -3.37 10.77
N GLU A 37 -6.09 -3.89 9.84
CA GLU A 37 -5.69 -4.09 8.45
C GLU A 37 -6.79 -3.72 7.47
N LEU A 38 -6.40 -3.36 6.24
CA LEU A 38 -7.37 -3.13 5.18
C LEU A 38 -7.99 -4.47 4.76
N ASP A 39 -9.32 -4.53 4.70
CA ASP A 39 -10.07 -5.65 4.16
C ASP A 39 -9.79 -5.76 2.66
N CYS A 40 -8.99 -6.77 2.30
CA CYS A 40 -8.66 -7.11 0.92
C CYS A 40 -9.25 -8.48 0.51
N SER A 41 -10.25 -8.99 1.24
CA SER A 41 -10.87 -10.30 0.98
C SER A 41 -11.51 -10.42 -0.40
N VAL A 42 -12.10 -9.32 -0.90
CA VAL A 42 -12.69 -9.24 -2.24
C VAL A 42 -11.66 -8.79 -3.26
N GLN A 43 -10.93 -7.72 -2.96
CA GLN A 43 -9.95 -7.15 -3.85
C GLN A 43 -8.90 -6.34 -3.07
N PHE A 44 -7.64 -6.49 -3.47
CA PHE A 44 -6.57 -5.60 -3.01
C PHE A 44 -6.77 -4.17 -3.52
N GLN A 45 -6.31 -3.21 -2.73
CA GLN A 45 -6.30 -1.81 -3.13
C GLN A 45 -5.22 -1.57 -4.19
N THR A 46 -5.52 -0.78 -5.21
CA THR A 46 -4.57 -0.46 -6.28
C THR A 46 -3.75 0.77 -5.93
N LEU A 47 -2.42 0.67 -5.95
CA LEU A 47 -1.50 1.79 -5.75
C LEU A 47 -1.11 2.42 -7.09
N ALA A 48 -0.82 1.60 -8.09
CA ALA A 48 -0.57 1.99 -9.47
C ALA A 48 -0.97 0.83 -10.41
N LYS A 49 -0.96 1.06 -11.72
CA LYS A 49 -1.24 -0.04 -12.68
C LYS A 49 -0.22 -1.16 -12.47
N GLY A 50 -0.71 -2.37 -12.16
CA GLY A 50 0.15 -3.53 -11.88
C GLY A 50 0.79 -3.53 -10.50
N LEU A 51 0.40 -2.62 -9.59
CA LEU A 51 0.90 -2.54 -8.23
C LEU A 51 -0.25 -2.36 -7.25
N ARG A 52 -0.45 -3.36 -6.41
CA ARG A 52 -1.49 -3.46 -5.38
C ARG A 52 -0.88 -3.30 -4.00
N TYR A 53 -1.69 -2.98 -3.00
CA TYR A 53 -1.21 -2.79 -1.63
C TYR A 53 -2.22 -3.19 -0.55
N ASN A 54 -1.68 -3.45 0.65
CA ASN A 54 -2.39 -3.55 1.92
C ASN A 54 -1.61 -2.77 3.00
N ILE A 55 -2.32 -2.24 3.99
CA ILE A 55 -1.72 -1.56 5.14
C ILE A 55 -2.15 -2.30 6.40
N THR A 56 -1.18 -2.69 7.22
CA THR A 56 -1.42 -3.32 8.52
C THR A 56 -0.76 -2.49 9.62
N ARG A 57 -1.50 -2.22 10.68
CA ARG A 57 -1.00 -1.68 11.94
C ARG A 57 -1.03 -2.80 12.98
N HIS A 58 0.13 -3.14 13.52
CA HIS A 58 0.23 -4.08 14.63
C HIS A 58 0.16 -3.33 15.95
N GLU A 59 -0.73 -3.77 16.83
CA GLU A 59 -0.83 -3.32 18.22
C GLU A 59 0.08 -4.23 19.08
N PHE A 60 1.10 -3.66 19.69
CA PHE A 60 1.97 -4.38 20.62
C PHE A 60 1.72 -3.86 22.02
N LYS A 61 1.38 -4.72 22.98
CA LYS A 61 1.20 -4.35 24.39
C LYS A 61 2.51 -4.49 25.17
N GLY A 62 3.15 -3.37 25.52
CA GLY A 62 4.34 -3.32 26.39
C GLY A 62 4.92 -1.90 26.47
N PRO A 63 5.57 -1.45 27.55
CA PRO A 63 5.91 -0.03 27.81
C PRO A 63 6.73 0.71 26.72
N GLU A 64 7.22 0.01 25.69
CA GLU A 64 7.82 0.56 24.48
C GLU A 64 6.83 0.73 23.29
N MET A 65 5.50 0.66 23.53
CA MET A 65 4.40 0.58 22.55
C MET A 65 4.46 1.66 21.44
N LYS A 66 5.23 1.39 20.38
CA LYS A 66 5.01 2.01 19.08
C LYS A 66 4.34 0.99 18.18
N ASN A 67 3.07 1.24 17.85
CA ASN A 67 2.36 0.55 16.79
C ASN A 67 3.27 0.46 15.57
N SER A 68 3.45 -0.75 15.02
CA SER A 68 4.26 -0.92 13.82
C SER A 68 3.35 -0.90 12.60
N TYR A 69 3.70 -0.08 11.63
CA TYR A 69 2.95 0.06 10.39
C TYR A 69 3.71 -0.65 9.27
N ARG A 70 3.00 -1.48 8.53
CA ARG A 70 3.51 -2.28 7.41
C ARG A 70 2.72 -1.94 6.16
N LEU A 71 3.42 -1.65 5.09
CA LEU A 71 2.84 -1.50 3.75
C LEU A 71 3.26 -2.71 2.92
N LEU A 72 2.32 -3.63 2.72
CA LEU A 72 2.49 -4.73 1.79
C LEU A 72 2.23 -4.22 0.38
N LEU A 73 3.15 -4.48 -0.53
CA LEU A 73 3.10 -4.19 -1.96
C LEU A 73 3.06 -5.51 -2.71
N VAL A 74 2.11 -5.67 -3.62
CA VAL A 74 1.92 -6.86 -4.44
C VAL A 74 1.93 -6.45 -5.90
N MET A 75 2.91 -6.95 -6.66
CA MET A 75 3.07 -6.67 -8.08
C MET A 75 2.28 -7.67 -8.93
N ASP A 76 1.74 -7.21 -10.04
CA ASP A 76 1.14 -8.08 -11.06
C ASP A 76 2.25 -8.64 -11.95
N GLY A 77 2.51 -9.94 -11.81
CA GLY A 77 3.53 -10.66 -12.59
C GLY A 77 4.71 -11.11 -11.73
N PHE A 78 5.12 -12.36 -11.93
CA PHE A 78 6.29 -12.95 -11.27
C PHE A 78 7.57 -12.52 -11.98
N TYR A 79 8.61 -12.17 -11.22
CA TYR A 79 9.95 -12.04 -11.78
C TYR A 79 10.59 -13.43 -11.75
N SER A 80 10.47 -14.17 -12.85
CA SER A 80 10.98 -15.56 -12.94
C SER A 80 12.46 -15.67 -13.28
N LYS A 81 13.13 -14.55 -13.59
CA LYS A 81 14.58 -14.46 -13.83
C LYS A 81 15.09 -13.10 -13.39
N THR A 82 15.28 -12.92 -12.10
CA THR A 82 16.15 -11.85 -11.62
C THR A 82 17.59 -12.35 -11.71
N LEU A 83 18.47 -11.62 -12.39
CA LEU A 83 19.91 -11.97 -12.47
C LEU A 83 20.66 -11.68 -11.16
N ASN A 84 19.99 -11.01 -10.21
CA ASN A 84 20.55 -10.57 -8.94
C ASN A 84 20.02 -11.42 -7.79
N ASN A 85 20.90 -11.82 -6.87
CA ASN A 85 20.53 -12.57 -5.65
C ASN A 85 19.68 -11.73 -4.66
N SER A 86 19.43 -10.45 -4.97
CA SER A 86 18.59 -9.56 -4.18
C SER A 86 17.93 -8.49 -5.03
N MET A 87 16.77 -8.04 -4.57
CA MET A 87 16.00 -6.94 -5.17
C MET A 87 15.67 -5.91 -4.08
N THR A 88 15.66 -4.64 -4.47
CA THR A 88 15.31 -3.54 -3.56
C THR A 88 14.03 -2.86 -4.04
N ILE A 89 13.11 -2.61 -3.11
CA ILE A 89 11.87 -1.88 -3.37
C ILE A 89 11.95 -0.57 -2.63
N SER A 90 11.74 0.53 -3.34
CA SER A 90 11.86 1.90 -2.84
C SER A 90 10.56 2.66 -3.08
N ALA A 91 9.90 3.16 -2.04
CA ALA A 91 8.84 4.15 -2.16
C ALA A 91 9.43 5.55 -1.95
N VAL A 92 9.36 6.39 -2.98
CA VAL A 92 9.86 7.77 -2.95
C VAL A 92 8.69 8.70 -2.60
N LEU A 93 8.85 9.46 -1.53
CA LEU A 93 7.86 10.41 -1.06
C LEU A 93 8.02 11.78 -1.74
N SER A 94 7.02 12.66 -1.66
CA SER A 94 7.07 13.97 -2.34
C SER A 94 8.09 14.93 -1.75
N ASP A 95 8.53 14.69 -0.51
CA ASP A 95 9.59 15.45 0.15
C ASP A 95 11.01 14.91 -0.16
N GLY A 96 11.11 13.86 -1.00
CA GLY A 96 12.36 13.21 -1.36
C GLY A 96 12.79 12.08 -0.40
N THR A 97 12.06 11.85 0.69
CA THR A 97 12.31 10.71 1.59
C THR A 97 12.14 9.39 0.84
N ILE A 98 12.99 8.40 1.12
CA ILE A 98 12.92 7.07 0.51
C ILE A 98 12.66 6.04 1.61
N LEU A 99 11.58 5.28 1.45
CA LEU A 99 11.29 4.08 2.24
C LEU A 99 11.73 2.86 1.45
N GLU A 100 12.68 2.10 1.97
CA GLU A 100 13.26 0.96 1.26
C GLU A 100 13.11 -0.37 2.01
N ALA A 101 13.02 -1.46 1.25
CA ALA A 101 13.20 -2.81 1.74
C ALA A 101 13.99 -3.64 0.73
N LYS A 102 14.90 -4.46 1.23
CA LYS A 102 15.67 -5.42 0.45
C LYS A 102 15.06 -6.82 0.64
N LYS A 103 14.81 -7.51 -0.47
CA LYS A 103 14.38 -8.91 -0.51
C LYS A 103 15.51 -9.75 -1.09
N ILE A 104 15.89 -10.79 -0.39
CA ILE A 104 16.79 -11.83 -0.92
C ILE A 104 15.93 -12.77 -1.76
N ILE A 105 16.41 -13.11 -2.95
CA ILE A 105 15.72 -13.98 -3.90
C ILE A 105 16.25 -15.39 -3.70
N GLU A 106 15.36 -16.38 -3.79
CA GLU A 106 15.72 -17.78 -3.62
C GLU A 106 16.71 -18.23 -4.71
N ASP A 107 17.44 -19.32 -4.47
CA ASP A 107 18.54 -19.78 -5.33
C ASP A 107 18.10 -20.13 -6.76
N ASP A 108 16.80 -20.37 -6.97
CA ASP A 108 16.18 -20.60 -8.27
C ASP A 108 15.81 -19.30 -9.02
N GLY A 109 16.07 -18.14 -8.41
CA GLY A 109 15.78 -16.82 -8.96
C GLY A 109 14.30 -16.41 -8.87
N PHE A 110 13.49 -17.16 -8.12
CA PHE A 110 12.05 -16.91 -8.00
C PHE A 110 11.72 -15.79 -7.02
N PHE A 111 10.87 -14.87 -7.47
CA PHE A 111 10.28 -13.84 -6.62
C PHE A 111 8.76 -13.85 -6.73
N ASP A 112 8.09 -13.96 -5.57
CA ASP A 112 6.65 -14.11 -5.38
C ASP A 112 5.81 -12.85 -5.71
N GLY A 113 6.47 -11.74 -6.03
CA GLY A 113 5.80 -10.48 -6.36
C GLY A 113 5.34 -9.69 -5.13
N ALA A 114 5.71 -10.09 -3.90
CA ALA A 114 5.28 -9.43 -2.67
C ALA A 114 6.45 -8.85 -1.86
N CYS A 115 6.30 -7.60 -1.42
CA CYS A 115 7.28 -6.93 -0.56
C CYS A 115 6.60 -6.13 0.54
N THR A 116 7.20 -6.04 1.72
CA THR A 116 6.67 -5.26 2.83
C THR A 116 7.63 -4.14 3.22
N LEU A 117 7.17 -2.89 3.11
CA LEU A 117 7.87 -1.72 3.63
C LEU A 117 7.47 -1.46 5.09
N LYS A 118 8.45 -1.14 5.94
CA LYS A 118 8.19 -0.67 7.31
C LYS A 118 7.96 0.83 7.30
N ILE A 119 6.81 1.27 7.77
CA ILE A 119 6.50 2.70 7.93
C ILE A 119 6.88 3.11 9.35
N LYS A 120 7.94 3.93 9.47
CA LYS A 120 8.42 4.43 10.76
C LYS A 120 7.55 5.57 11.30
N ASP A 121 7.13 6.46 10.41
CA ASP A 121 6.27 7.60 10.72
C ASP A 121 5.09 7.64 9.74
N PRO A 122 3.92 7.09 10.12
CA PRO A 122 2.75 7.05 9.24
C PRO A 122 2.11 8.43 9.06
N LYS A 123 2.35 9.40 9.96
CA LYS A 123 1.83 10.76 9.83
C LYS A 123 2.64 11.55 8.82
N ALA A 124 3.97 11.48 8.90
CA ALA A 124 4.84 12.06 7.87
C ALA A 124 4.54 11.48 6.48
N LEU A 125 4.31 10.16 6.39
CA LEU A 125 3.89 9.53 5.13
C LEU A 125 2.52 10.05 4.62
N LEU A 126 1.58 10.28 5.53
CA LEU A 126 0.26 10.85 5.18
C LEU A 126 0.39 12.26 4.62
N GLU A 127 1.36 13.05 5.10
CA GLU A 127 1.64 14.41 4.61
C GLU A 127 2.35 14.36 3.25
N ALA A 128 3.52 13.69 3.20
CA ALA A 128 4.44 13.67 2.07
C ALA A 128 3.99 12.77 0.89
N ASN A 129 2.95 11.93 1.03
CA ASN A 129 2.51 11.00 -0.02
C ASN A 129 3.60 10.02 -0.50
N ILE A 130 3.20 9.03 -1.29
CA ILE A 130 4.10 8.31 -2.18
C ILE A 130 3.95 8.90 -3.57
N ASP A 131 5.06 9.29 -4.21
CA ASP A 131 5.06 9.79 -5.59
C ASP A 131 5.28 8.67 -6.60
N LYS A 132 6.23 7.80 -6.29
CA LYS A 132 6.54 6.63 -7.10
C LYS A 132 7.07 5.49 -6.24
N VAL A 133 6.87 4.27 -6.72
CA VAL A 133 7.54 3.07 -6.23
C VAL A 133 8.50 2.59 -7.30
N ILE A 134 9.73 2.25 -6.91
CA ILE A 134 10.77 1.75 -7.80
C ILE A 134 11.16 0.35 -7.33
N ILE A 135 11.20 -0.58 -8.28
CA ILE A 135 11.72 -1.92 -8.08
C ILE A 135 13.08 -1.99 -8.75
N HIS A 136 14.13 -2.15 -7.95
CA HIS A 136 15.51 -2.27 -8.40
C HIS A 136 15.85 -3.76 -8.55
N ALA A 137 15.68 -4.29 -9.76
CA ALA A 137 16.01 -5.65 -10.16
C ALA A 137 17.17 -5.64 -11.17
N ASP A 138 17.08 -6.40 -12.26
CA ASP A 138 17.99 -6.29 -13.42
C ASP A 138 17.81 -4.94 -14.15
N LYS A 139 16.58 -4.44 -14.15
CA LYS A 139 16.20 -3.11 -14.61
C LYS A 139 15.26 -2.47 -13.60
N ASP A 140 15.30 -1.14 -13.53
CA ASP A 140 14.38 -0.39 -12.70
C ASP A 140 12.97 -0.41 -13.30
N VAL A 141 12.00 -0.88 -12.52
CA VAL A 141 10.57 -0.76 -12.85
C VAL A 141 9.98 0.33 -11.98
N VAL A 142 9.42 1.36 -12.62
CA VAL A 142 8.92 2.56 -11.93
C VAL A 142 7.40 2.63 -12.04
N TYR A 143 6.74 2.61 -10.88
CA TYR A 143 5.31 2.82 -10.73
C TYR A 143 5.04 4.25 -10.26
N ILE A 144 4.55 5.10 -11.16
CA ILE A 144 4.17 6.47 -10.82
C ILE A 144 2.72 6.48 -10.33
N LEU A 145 2.46 7.08 -9.17
CA LEU A 145 1.11 7.12 -8.60
C LEU A 145 0.31 8.28 -9.21
N SER A 146 -0.90 7.98 -9.67
CA SER A 146 -1.86 9.02 -10.11
C SER A 146 -2.37 9.83 -8.92
N ALA A 147 -2.84 11.06 -9.16
CA ALA A 147 -3.44 11.88 -8.10
C ALA A 147 -4.60 11.17 -7.39
N GLN A 148 -5.41 10.42 -8.14
CA GLN A 148 -6.51 9.63 -7.60
C GLN A 148 -6.02 8.52 -6.66
N ASN A 149 -4.97 7.78 -7.05
CA ASN A 149 -4.44 6.70 -6.22
C ASN A 149 -3.74 7.25 -4.97
N LYS A 150 -3.04 8.39 -5.07
CA LYS A 150 -2.49 9.10 -3.91
C LYS A 150 -3.58 9.46 -2.90
N ALA A 151 -4.69 10.04 -3.38
CA ALA A 151 -5.82 10.40 -2.52
C ALA A 151 -6.46 9.17 -1.85
N ALA A 152 -6.65 8.08 -2.60
CA ALA A 152 -7.18 6.83 -2.06
C ALA A 152 -6.24 6.22 -1.00
N PHE A 153 -4.93 6.20 -1.28
CA PHE A 153 -3.91 5.74 -0.34
C PHE A 153 -3.92 6.55 0.95
N LYS A 154 -3.95 7.89 0.87
CA LYS A 154 -4.06 8.75 2.07
C LYS A 154 -5.30 8.43 2.89
N LYS A 155 -6.44 8.26 2.25
CA LYS A 155 -7.71 7.95 2.93
C LYS A 155 -7.61 6.62 3.69
N ASN A 156 -7.06 5.60 3.06
CA ASN A 156 -6.88 4.27 3.66
C ASN A 156 -5.83 4.28 4.78
N LEU A 157 -4.70 4.98 4.58
CA LEU A 157 -3.67 5.14 5.61
C LEU A 157 -4.23 5.85 6.85
N ASN A 158 -4.96 6.95 6.65
CA ASN A 158 -5.59 7.68 7.74
C ASN A 158 -6.59 6.79 8.50
N ALA A 159 -7.40 5.99 7.79
CA ALA A 159 -8.32 5.05 8.41
C ALA A 159 -7.60 4.08 9.36
N ILE A 160 -6.48 3.50 8.91
CA ILE A 160 -5.64 2.60 9.73
C ILE A 160 -5.01 3.34 10.92
N ILE A 161 -4.53 4.57 10.75
CA ILE A 161 -3.98 5.38 11.84
C ILE A 161 -5.06 5.67 12.91
N THR A 162 -6.30 5.92 12.49
CA THR A 162 -7.38 6.32 13.40
C THR A 162 -8.22 5.17 13.96
N ALA A 163 -8.01 3.94 13.48
CA ALA A 163 -8.76 2.76 13.91
C ALA A 163 -8.58 2.49 15.41
N LYS A 164 -9.63 1.95 16.05
CA LYS A 164 -9.73 1.68 17.49
C LYS A 164 -10.41 0.34 17.74
#